data_AF-A0A367RVE8-F1
#
_entry.id   AF-A0A367RVE8-F1
#
_cell.length_a   1.000
_cell.length_b   1.000
_cell.length_c   1.000
_cell.angle_alpha   90.00
_cell.angle_beta   90.00
_cell.angle_gamma   90.00
#
_symmetry.space_group_name_H-M   'P 1'
#
loop_
_entity.id
_entity.type
_entity.pdbx_description
1 polymer ?
#
loop_
_entity_poly.entity_id
_entity_poly.type
_entity_poly.pdbx_seq_one_letter_code
_entity_poly.pdbx_strand_id
1 'polypeptide(L)'
;MRKIGEQILQWLQSGTLKLLLLAGIILLVWGTVAPVGTLVWWLSKSSESLGIKKNLTKKLPRDNRSLQVDKSENIDCYIVFLPGVGDFSANELTPGEEFFLDKLEQIHRNCVTVRDVFPYSAANESLGGQRLLAPLWSASEKADGWLSNTDVLIKIRNLWRFAISADDRYGQIYNLGIANAIVDRMNAVYPVPKYPKQGLKVILVGTSGGVQVALGATTYLDRWLDAQLIVVSIGGDFDGEKGFDAVEHVYQLVGRRDWIEDISQIVFASRWAITVGSPFNQARRQGRYTLVKTGPHAHSGSQGYFGTTTIGQSQTTYVELTLKKVNQLPIWSVMN
;
A
#
# COMPACT_ATOMS: atom_id res chain seq x y z
N MET A 1 -6.57 26.64 42.04
CA MET A 1 -7.53 26.64 40.91
C MET A 1 -7.37 27.86 39.99
N ARG A 2 -7.28 29.11 40.50
CA ARG A 2 -7.15 30.33 39.67
C ARG A 2 -5.91 30.37 38.74
N LYS A 3 -4.74 29.94 39.23
CA LYS A 3 -3.49 29.87 38.44
C LYS A 3 -3.51 28.88 37.28
N ILE A 4 -4.25 27.78 37.39
CA ILE A 4 -4.34 26.77 36.31
C ILE A 4 -5.25 27.29 35.19
N GLY A 5 -6.34 27.97 35.54
CA GLY A 5 -7.21 28.63 34.57
C GLY A 5 -6.52 29.74 33.78
N GLU A 6 -5.67 30.54 34.44
CA GLU A 6 -4.87 31.58 33.80
C GLU A 6 -3.78 31.01 32.88
N GLN A 7 -3.13 29.91 33.26
CA GLN A 7 -2.18 29.20 32.39
C GLN A 7 -2.85 28.55 31.17
N ILE A 8 -4.04 27.96 31.33
CA ILE A 8 -4.83 27.42 30.22
C ILE A 8 -5.29 28.56 29.28
N LEU A 9 -5.69 29.71 29.83
CA LEU A 9 -6.11 30.87 29.05
C LEU A 9 -4.94 31.54 28.30
N GLN A 10 -3.75 31.61 28.91
CA GLN A 10 -2.53 32.08 28.25
C GLN A 10 -2.02 31.09 27.20
N TRP A 11 -2.16 29.78 27.43
CA TRP A 11 -1.89 28.74 26.45
C TRP A 11 -2.87 28.83 25.26
N LEU A 12 -4.16 29.11 25.53
CA LEU A 12 -5.20 29.40 24.54
C LEU A 12 -4.92 30.65 23.69
N GLN A 13 -4.23 31.64 24.25
CA GLN A 13 -3.87 32.90 23.57
C GLN A 13 -2.47 32.87 22.94
N SER A 14 -1.69 31.81 23.18
CA SER A 14 -0.32 31.69 22.70
C SER A 14 -0.24 31.58 21.17
N GLY A 15 0.81 32.16 20.57
CA GLY A 15 1.07 32.05 19.14
C GLY A 15 1.22 30.59 18.67
N THR A 16 1.72 29.71 19.55
CA THR A 16 1.88 28.29 19.28
C THR A 16 0.54 27.57 19.10
N LEU A 17 -0.46 27.84 19.93
CA LEU A 17 -1.78 27.22 19.74
C LEU A 17 -2.45 27.71 18.46
N LYS A 18 -2.32 29.00 18.13
CA LYS A 18 -2.85 29.55 16.87
C LYS A 18 -2.21 28.88 15.66
N LEU A 19 -0.90 28.61 15.71
CA LEU A 19 -0.18 27.88 14.67
C LEU A 19 -0.62 26.42 14.57
N LEU A 20 -0.84 25.73 15.69
CA LEU A 20 -1.36 24.35 15.69
C LEU A 20 -2.79 24.26 15.15
N LEU A 21 -3.65 25.21 15.52
CA LEU A 21 -5.01 25.32 14.99
C LEU A 21 -5.00 25.60 13.49
N LEU A 22 -4.15 26.52 13.03
CA LEU A 22 -3.98 26.80 11.61
C LEU A 22 -3.49 25.57 10.85
N ALA A 23 -2.49 24.85 11.37
CA ALA A 23 -2.01 23.61 10.78
C ALA A 23 -3.11 22.54 10.72
N GLY A 24 -3.92 22.41 11.78
CA GLY A 24 -5.08 21.52 11.81
C GLY A 24 -6.13 21.87 10.75
N ILE A 25 -6.45 23.16 10.59
CA ILE A 25 -7.38 23.64 9.55
C ILE A 25 -6.83 23.33 8.16
N ILE A 26 -5.55 23.58 7.91
CA ILE A 26 -4.89 23.27 6.62
C ILE A 26 -4.98 21.78 6.33
N LEU A 27 -4.70 20.92 7.31
CA LEU A 27 -4.83 19.47 7.18
C LEU A 27 -6.27 19.05 6.86
N LEU A 28 -7.28 19.61 7.54
CA LEU A 28 -8.69 19.32 7.27
C LEU A 28 -9.10 19.74 5.85
N VAL A 29 -8.71 20.95 5.41
CA VAL A 29 -8.97 21.43 4.05
C VAL A 29 -8.26 20.54 3.02
N TRP A 30 -7.04 20.09 3.30
CA TRP A 30 -6.36 19.17 2.39
C TRP A 30 -7.09 17.82 2.31
N GLY A 31 -7.54 17.29 3.46
CA GLY A 31 -8.32 16.07 3.52
C GLY A 31 -9.64 16.15 2.74
N THR A 32 -10.36 17.27 2.81
CA THR A 32 -11.60 17.45 2.03
C THR A 32 -11.37 17.52 0.53
N VAL A 33 -10.22 18.06 0.10
CA VAL A 33 -9.85 18.16 -1.33
C VAL A 33 -9.15 16.88 -1.84
N ALA A 34 -8.62 16.03 -0.96
CA ALA A 34 -7.86 14.85 -1.35
C ALA A 34 -8.61 13.89 -2.32
N PRO A 35 -9.92 13.62 -2.18
CA PRO A 35 -10.68 12.77 -3.10
C PRO A 35 -10.86 13.35 -4.51
N VAL A 36 -10.70 14.67 -4.71
CA VAL A 36 -11.00 15.34 -5.98
C VAL A 36 -10.22 14.72 -7.15
N GLY A 37 -8.93 14.41 -6.96
CA GLY A 37 -8.13 13.77 -8.01
C GLY A 37 -8.68 12.41 -8.46
N THR A 38 -9.21 11.62 -7.52
CA THR A 38 -9.83 10.32 -7.80
C THR A 38 -11.15 10.49 -8.54
N LEU A 39 -11.97 11.47 -8.15
CA LEU A 39 -13.23 11.79 -8.83
C LEU A 39 -12.99 12.28 -10.25
N VAL A 40 -12.00 13.14 -10.47
CA VAL A 40 -11.63 13.64 -11.80
C VAL A 40 -11.17 12.49 -12.70
N TRP A 41 -10.32 11.59 -12.20
CA TRP A 41 -9.90 10.40 -12.94
C TRP A 41 -11.09 9.50 -13.32
N TRP A 42 -12.01 9.27 -12.38
CA TRP A 42 -13.19 8.46 -12.63
C TRP A 42 -14.10 9.07 -13.69
N LEU A 43 -14.35 10.38 -13.60
CA LEU A 43 -15.10 11.12 -14.61
C LEU A 43 -14.41 11.08 -15.98
N SER A 44 -13.07 11.19 -16.04
CA SER A 44 -12.36 11.09 -17.32
C SER A 44 -12.48 9.70 -17.93
N LYS A 45 -12.38 8.63 -17.13
CA LYS A 45 -12.52 7.25 -17.61
C LYS A 45 -13.96 6.94 -18.05
N SER A 46 -14.96 7.46 -17.33
CA SER A 46 -16.36 7.41 -17.76
C SER A 46 -16.59 8.19 -19.06
N SER A 47 -15.92 9.32 -19.26
CA SER A 47 -16.00 10.08 -20.51
C SER A 47 -15.31 9.36 -21.67
N GLU A 48 -14.23 8.62 -21.43
CA GLU A 48 -13.57 7.75 -22.40
C GLU A 48 -14.45 6.56 -22.79
N SER A 49 -15.11 5.91 -21.82
CA SER A 49 -16.09 4.84 -22.10
C SER A 49 -17.33 5.35 -22.84
N LEU A 50 -17.66 6.64 -22.70
CA LEU A 50 -18.71 7.34 -23.46
C LEU A 50 -18.21 7.95 -24.79
N GLY A 51 -16.96 7.71 -25.18
CA GLY A 51 -16.41 8.12 -26.48
C GLY A 51 -16.05 9.60 -26.61
N ILE A 52 -15.98 10.36 -25.51
CA ILE A 52 -15.82 11.83 -25.53
C ILE A 52 -14.34 12.28 -25.64
N LYS A 53 -13.36 11.40 -25.40
CA LYS A 53 -11.94 11.70 -25.66
C LYS A 53 -11.22 10.55 -26.35
N LYS A 54 -10.91 10.72 -27.62
CA LYS A 54 -9.92 9.90 -28.34
C LYS A 54 -8.51 10.46 -28.11
N ASN A 55 -7.58 9.54 -27.86
CA ASN A 55 -6.12 9.69 -27.91
C ASN A 55 -5.42 10.34 -26.71
N LEU A 56 -5.11 9.50 -25.71
CA LEU A 56 -3.88 9.63 -24.93
C LEU A 56 -3.26 8.23 -24.80
N THR A 57 -2.49 7.83 -25.82
CA THR A 57 -1.54 6.73 -25.70
C THR A 57 -0.56 7.06 -24.56
N LYS A 58 -0.82 6.52 -23.37
CA LYS A 58 0.12 6.59 -22.25
C LYS A 58 1.31 5.69 -22.61
N LYS A 59 2.41 6.28 -23.09
CA LYS A 59 3.69 5.57 -23.22
C LYS A 59 4.16 5.22 -21.81
N LEU A 60 3.98 3.95 -21.44
CA LEU A 60 4.63 3.37 -20.27
C LEU A 60 6.15 3.49 -20.46
N PRO A 61 6.91 3.94 -19.44
CA PRO A 61 8.37 3.84 -19.48
C PRO A 61 8.73 2.37 -19.64
N ARG A 62 9.44 2.02 -20.71
CA ARG A 62 10.09 0.72 -20.84
C ARG A 62 11.22 0.70 -19.83
N ASP A 63 11.03 0.01 -18.72
CA ASP A 63 12.15 -0.37 -17.90
C ASP A 63 12.91 -1.47 -18.66
N ASN A 64 14.15 -1.17 -19.06
CA ASN A 64 14.99 -2.07 -19.87
C ASN A 64 15.57 -3.23 -19.04
N ARG A 65 15.15 -3.40 -17.79
CA ARG A 65 15.42 -4.60 -16.99
C ARG A 65 14.38 -5.67 -17.25
N SER A 66 14.21 -6.06 -18.52
CA SER A 66 13.75 -7.42 -18.80
C SER A 66 14.88 -8.36 -18.39
N LEU A 67 14.92 -8.74 -17.12
CA LEU A 67 15.60 -9.96 -16.73
C LEU A 67 14.92 -11.08 -17.54
N GLN A 68 15.52 -11.43 -18.67
CA GLN A 68 15.22 -12.66 -19.40
C GLN A 68 15.66 -13.82 -18.50
N VAL A 69 14.86 -14.06 -17.46
CA VAL A 69 14.80 -15.36 -16.83
C VAL A 69 13.98 -16.19 -17.81
N ASP A 70 14.50 -17.35 -18.21
CA ASP A 70 13.74 -18.39 -18.90
C ASP A 70 12.57 -18.81 -17.99
N LYS A 71 11.50 -18.00 -18.00
CA LYS A 71 10.28 -18.26 -17.24
C LYS A 71 9.64 -19.46 -17.91
N SER A 72 9.53 -20.53 -17.13
CA SER A 72 8.76 -21.72 -17.49
C SER A 72 7.41 -21.28 -18.07
N GLU A 73 6.92 -21.95 -19.11
CA GLU A 73 5.66 -21.64 -19.82
C GLU A 73 4.40 -21.69 -18.93
N ASN A 74 4.54 -21.91 -17.62
CA ASN A 74 3.45 -22.15 -16.69
C ASN A 74 3.56 -21.24 -15.46
N ILE A 75 3.44 -19.93 -15.67
CA ILE A 75 3.22 -18.95 -14.60
C ILE A 75 1.80 -19.12 -14.06
N ASP A 76 1.68 -19.48 -12.79
CA ASP A 76 0.42 -19.69 -12.06
C ASP A 76 0.28 -18.75 -10.86
N CYS A 77 1.21 -17.80 -10.70
CA CYS A 77 1.31 -16.96 -9.53
C CYS A 77 1.76 -15.52 -9.87
N TYR A 78 1.13 -14.54 -9.24
CA TYR A 78 1.59 -13.14 -9.24
C TYR A 78 1.89 -12.68 -7.82
N ILE A 79 3.04 -12.04 -7.64
CA ILE A 79 3.41 -11.33 -6.40
C ILE A 79 3.30 -9.85 -6.69
N VAL A 80 2.21 -9.22 -6.26
CA VAL A 80 1.97 -7.79 -6.49
C VAL A 80 2.41 -7.01 -5.26
N PHE A 81 3.43 -6.17 -5.41
CA PHE A 81 3.96 -5.37 -4.31
C PHE A 81 3.29 -3.99 -4.25
N LEU A 82 2.80 -3.62 -3.07
CA LEU A 82 2.19 -2.32 -2.78
C LEU A 82 3.02 -1.60 -1.71
N PRO A 83 3.84 -0.60 -2.10
CA PRO A 83 4.69 0.15 -1.18
C PRO A 83 3.90 0.92 -0.10
N GLY A 84 4.62 1.37 0.92
CA GLY A 84 4.05 2.04 2.09
C GLY A 84 3.95 3.54 1.92
N VAL A 85 3.33 4.23 2.88
CA VAL A 85 3.02 5.67 2.76
C VAL A 85 4.27 6.56 2.67
N GLY A 86 5.44 6.02 3.00
CA GLY A 86 6.73 6.69 2.85
C GLY A 86 7.28 6.70 1.42
N ASP A 87 6.69 5.94 0.49
CA ASP A 87 7.25 5.78 -0.85
C ASP A 87 6.75 6.84 -1.83
N PHE A 88 7.65 7.25 -2.70
CA PHE A 88 7.53 8.46 -3.53
C PHE A 88 6.94 8.17 -4.92
N SER A 89 7.11 6.96 -5.45
CA SER A 89 6.55 6.57 -6.74
C SER A 89 6.45 5.04 -6.93
N ALA A 90 5.75 4.61 -7.98
CA ALA A 90 5.72 3.20 -8.40
C ALA A 90 7.10 2.64 -8.81
N ASN A 91 8.10 3.50 -9.04
CA ASN A 91 9.38 3.12 -9.62
C ASN A 91 10.56 3.30 -8.64
N GLU A 92 10.29 3.68 -7.40
CA GLU A 92 11.32 3.97 -6.40
C GLU A 92 11.17 3.03 -5.21
N LEU A 93 11.56 1.78 -5.43
CA LEU A 93 11.74 0.82 -4.35
C LEU A 93 12.99 1.16 -3.55
N THR A 94 12.94 0.97 -2.23
CA THR A 94 14.14 1.03 -1.41
C THR A 94 15.07 -0.15 -1.73
N PRO A 95 16.39 -0.06 -1.48
CA PRO A 95 17.31 -1.18 -1.69
C PRO A 95 16.90 -2.47 -0.97
N GLY A 96 16.24 -2.35 0.19
CA GLY A 96 15.71 -3.50 0.93
C GLY A 96 14.49 -4.13 0.27
N GLU A 97 13.57 -3.33 -0.28
CA GLU A 97 12.42 -3.84 -1.03
C GLU A 97 12.86 -4.50 -2.34
N GLU A 98 13.81 -3.90 -3.07
CA GLU A 98 14.43 -4.52 -4.24
C GLU A 98 15.04 -5.88 -3.88
N PHE A 99 15.87 -5.93 -2.83
CA PHE A 99 16.47 -7.18 -2.35
C PHE A 99 15.40 -8.23 -2.01
N PHE A 100 14.35 -7.83 -1.30
CA PHE A 100 13.27 -8.73 -0.90
C PHE A 100 12.54 -9.32 -2.12
N LEU A 101 12.15 -8.48 -3.07
CA LEU A 101 11.40 -8.88 -4.26
C LEU A 101 12.26 -9.71 -5.23
N ASP A 102 13.52 -9.34 -5.42
CA ASP A 102 14.48 -10.11 -6.21
C ASP A 102 14.65 -11.52 -5.64
N LYS A 103 14.74 -11.65 -4.31
CA LYS A 103 14.86 -12.95 -3.67
C LYS A 103 13.58 -13.77 -3.74
N LEU A 104 12.41 -13.17 -3.59
CA LEU A 104 11.15 -13.89 -3.80
C LEU A 104 11.02 -14.44 -5.21
N GLU A 105 11.34 -13.64 -6.22
CA GLU A 105 11.30 -14.06 -7.63
C GLU A 105 12.33 -15.17 -7.94
N GLN A 106 13.51 -15.11 -7.32
CA GLN A 106 14.53 -16.17 -7.45
C GLN A 106 14.09 -17.50 -6.82
N ILE A 107 13.38 -17.45 -5.69
CA ILE A 107 12.95 -18.63 -4.93
C ILE A 107 11.69 -19.25 -5.56
N HIS A 108 10.72 -18.43 -5.98
CA HIS A 108 9.42 -18.86 -6.51
C HIS A 108 9.34 -18.61 -8.01
N ARG A 109 10.00 -19.46 -8.80
CA ARG A 109 10.17 -19.25 -10.27
C ARG A 109 8.89 -19.34 -11.09
N ASN A 110 7.82 -19.92 -10.53
CA ASN A 110 6.48 -19.96 -11.12
C ASN A 110 5.67 -18.67 -10.85
N CYS A 111 6.19 -17.79 -9.98
CA CYS A 111 5.59 -16.49 -9.71
C CYS A 111 6.21 -15.38 -10.56
N VAL A 112 5.39 -14.40 -10.94
CA VAL A 112 5.81 -13.15 -11.56
C VAL A 112 5.62 -12.01 -10.58
N THR A 113 6.68 -11.25 -10.32
CA THR A 113 6.60 -10.08 -9.45
C THR A 113 6.16 -8.84 -10.21
N VAL A 114 5.14 -8.16 -9.69
CA VAL A 114 4.63 -6.87 -10.19
C VAL A 114 5.03 -5.80 -9.18
N ARG A 115 5.94 -4.91 -9.58
CA ARG A 115 6.63 -3.97 -8.68
C ARG A 115 6.10 -2.53 -8.78
N ASP A 116 5.44 -2.20 -9.87
CA ASP A 116 5.11 -0.84 -10.33
C ASP A 116 3.62 -0.49 -10.15
N VAL A 117 3.02 -0.97 -9.06
CA VAL A 117 1.69 -0.56 -8.59
C VAL A 117 1.88 0.53 -7.56
N PHE A 118 1.49 1.76 -7.88
CA PHE A 118 1.51 2.85 -6.92
C PHE A 118 0.18 2.95 -6.17
N PRO A 119 0.12 2.53 -4.89
CA PRO A 119 -1.13 2.46 -4.12
C PRO A 119 -1.76 3.84 -3.85
N TYR A 120 -1.04 4.92 -4.13
CA TYR A 120 -1.45 6.29 -3.81
C TYR A 120 -1.94 7.10 -5.02
N SER A 121 -2.21 6.42 -6.15
CA SER A 121 -2.72 7.02 -7.38
C SER A 121 -3.68 6.08 -8.11
N ALA A 122 -4.98 6.44 -8.15
CA ALA A 122 -6.00 5.68 -8.89
C ALA A 122 -5.70 5.57 -10.41
N ALA A 123 -4.89 6.48 -10.95
CA ALA A 123 -4.44 6.47 -12.34
C ALA A 123 -3.11 5.72 -12.55
N ASN A 124 -2.54 5.17 -11.47
CA ASN A 124 -1.19 4.62 -11.40
C ASN A 124 -0.10 5.55 -11.96
N GLU A 125 -0.30 6.86 -11.79
CA GLU A 125 0.68 7.89 -12.16
C GLU A 125 1.58 8.20 -10.97
N SER A 126 2.88 8.30 -11.23
CA SER A 126 3.85 8.86 -10.27
C SER A 126 3.55 10.34 -10.01
N LEU A 127 4.14 10.91 -8.96
CA LEU A 127 3.93 12.30 -8.53
C LEU A 127 4.08 13.33 -9.68
N GLY A 128 5.01 13.08 -10.62
CA GLY A 128 5.21 13.91 -11.83
C GLY A 128 4.13 13.81 -12.91
N GLY A 129 3.20 12.86 -12.83
CA GLY A 129 2.11 12.67 -13.81
C GLY A 129 0.86 13.52 -13.56
N GLN A 130 0.75 14.19 -12.41
CA GLN A 130 -0.39 15.09 -12.11
C GLN A 130 -0.19 16.43 -12.83
N ARG A 131 -0.70 16.52 -14.07
CA ARG A 131 -0.48 17.62 -15.04
C ARG A 131 -0.71 19.05 -14.51
N LEU A 132 -1.49 19.23 -13.44
CA LEU A 132 -1.79 20.55 -12.84
C LEU A 132 -0.77 20.99 -11.76
N LEU A 133 -0.08 20.06 -11.11
CA LEU A 133 0.86 20.36 -10.01
C LEU A 133 2.28 19.78 -10.25
N ALA A 134 2.50 19.10 -11.39
CA ALA A 134 3.79 18.51 -11.76
C ALA A 134 5.01 19.45 -11.62
N PRO A 135 4.95 20.76 -11.95
CA PRO A 135 6.09 21.66 -11.77
C PRO A 135 6.48 21.87 -10.30
N LEU A 136 5.50 21.88 -9.39
CA LEU A 136 5.73 22.05 -7.95
C LEU A 136 6.40 20.81 -7.36
N TRP A 137 5.98 19.61 -7.79
CA TRP A 137 6.56 18.35 -7.34
C TRP A 137 7.97 18.13 -7.88
N SER A 138 8.21 18.40 -9.18
CA SER A 138 9.55 18.28 -9.77
C SER A 138 10.54 19.33 -9.26
N ALA A 139 10.06 20.49 -8.80
CA ALA A 139 10.90 21.47 -8.09
C ALA A 139 11.21 21.02 -6.65
N SER A 140 10.28 20.29 -6.03
CA SER A 140 10.44 19.75 -4.67
C SER A 140 11.39 18.55 -4.58
N GLU A 141 11.49 17.76 -5.66
CA GLU A 141 12.42 16.62 -5.79
C GLU A 141 13.89 17.05 -5.94
N LYS A 142 14.15 18.32 -6.31
CA LYS A 142 15.48 18.82 -6.69
C LYS A 142 16.08 19.84 -5.70
N ALA A 143 15.42 20.10 -4.58
CA ALA A 143 15.81 21.17 -3.66
C ALA A 143 16.41 20.63 -2.35
N ASP A 144 17.64 21.03 -2.04
CA ASP A 144 18.27 20.83 -0.72
C ASP A 144 18.00 22.04 0.21
N GLY A 145 17.74 21.80 1.50
CA GLY A 145 17.54 22.85 2.52
C GLY A 145 16.20 22.77 3.26
N TRP A 146 15.61 23.91 3.68
CA TRP A 146 14.29 23.99 4.37
C TRP A 146 13.13 23.31 3.61
N LEU A 147 13.34 23.02 2.31
CA LEU A 147 12.51 22.17 1.46
C LEU A 147 12.65 20.65 1.72
N SER A 148 13.50 20.21 2.67
CA SER A 148 13.62 18.82 3.13
C SER A 148 12.36 18.25 3.82
N ASN A 149 11.34 19.09 4.05
CA ASN A 149 10.02 18.68 4.55
C ASN A 149 9.08 18.14 3.45
N THR A 150 9.53 18.04 2.20
CA THR A 150 8.75 17.48 1.09
C THR A 150 8.41 16.00 1.31
N ASP A 151 9.33 15.24 1.90
CA ASP A 151 9.10 13.88 2.38
C ASP A 151 7.91 13.81 3.35
N VAL A 152 7.81 14.75 4.30
CA VAL A 152 6.69 14.83 5.25
C VAL A 152 5.38 15.14 4.54
N LEU A 153 5.37 16.08 3.59
CA LEU A 153 4.17 16.42 2.81
C LEU A 153 3.67 15.25 1.96
N ILE A 154 4.59 14.48 1.38
CA ILE A 154 4.27 13.29 0.58
C ILE A 154 3.70 12.19 1.48
N LYS A 155 4.30 11.95 2.65
CA LYS A 155 3.75 11.04 3.66
C LYS A 155 2.34 11.43 4.08
N ILE A 156 2.08 12.72 4.33
CA ILE A 156 0.74 13.22 4.64
C ILE A 156 -0.24 12.98 3.47
N ARG A 157 0.18 13.25 2.23
CA ARG A 157 -0.62 12.97 1.04
C ARG A 157 -0.95 11.47 0.91
N ASN A 158 0.02 10.60 1.10
CA ASN A 158 -0.16 9.16 1.01
C ASN A 158 -1.03 8.64 2.17
N LEU A 159 -0.92 9.24 3.36
CA LEU A 159 -1.82 8.98 4.48
C LEU A 159 -3.27 9.39 4.15
N TRP A 160 -3.50 10.49 3.44
CA TRP A 160 -4.83 10.84 2.93
C TRP A 160 -5.36 9.81 1.92
N ARG A 161 -4.48 9.23 1.09
CA ARG A 161 -4.87 8.17 0.14
C ARG A 161 -5.24 6.87 0.85
N PHE A 162 -4.49 6.51 1.89
CA PHE A 162 -4.88 5.47 2.83
C PHE A 162 -6.27 5.74 3.43
N ALA A 163 -6.50 6.96 3.95
CA ALA A 163 -7.79 7.32 4.54
C ALA A 163 -8.94 7.27 3.52
N ILE A 164 -8.70 7.70 2.27
CA ILE A 164 -9.68 7.60 1.18
C ILE A 164 -10.02 6.14 0.87
N SER A 165 -9.01 5.26 0.83
CA SER A 165 -9.21 3.82 0.56
C SER A 165 -10.08 3.14 1.63
N ALA A 166 -9.97 3.59 2.89
CA ALA A 166 -10.77 3.15 4.01
C ALA A 166 -12.19 3.76 4.06
N ASP A 167 -12.38 4.96 3.47
CA ASP A 167 -13.66 5.68 3.53
C ASP A 167 -14.73 5.05 2.63
N ASP A 168 -15.95 4.85 3.14
CA ASP A 168 -17.04 4.24 2.36
C ASP A 168 -17.53 5.07 1.17
N ARG A 169 -17.42 6.40 1.25
CA ARG A 169 -17.97 7.33 0.25
C ARG A 169 -17.07 7.44 -0.96
N TYR A 170 -15.75 7.44 -0.73
CA TYR A 170 -14.74 7.64 -1.78
C TYR A 170 -13.93 6.39 -2.09
N GLY A 171 -13.82 5.46 -1.13
CA GLY A 171 -12.99 4.26 -1.22
C GLY A 171 -13.42 3.33 -2.34
N GLN A 172 -14.71 3.22 -2.66
CA GLN A 172 -15.16 2.39 -3.79
C GLN A 172 -14.50 2.81 -5.11
N ILE A 173 -14.56 4.10 -5.44
CA ILE A 173 -13.97 4.63 -6.68
C ILE A 173 -12.44 4.52 -6.64
N TYR A 174 -11.86 4.83 -5.47
CA TYR A 174 -10.42 4.77 -5.28
C TYR A 174 -9.86 3.37 -5.50
N ASN A 175 -10.42 2.41 -4.76
CA ASN A 175 -10.02 1.01 -4.75
C ASN A 175 -10.28 0.32 -6.10
N LEU A 176 -11.34 0.71 -6.81
CA LEU A 176 -11.57 0.32 -8.20
C LEU A 176 -10.41 0.78 -9.11
N GLY A 177 -9.95 2.02 -8.95
CA GLY A 177 -8.80 2.53 -9.71
C GLY A 177 -7.52 1.78 -9.43
N ILE A 178 -7.27 1.46 -8.15
CA ILE A 178 -6.13 0.62 -7.76
C ILE A 178 -6.24 -0.79 -8.33
N ALA A 179 -7.41 -1.42 -8.29
CA ALA A 179 -7.60 -2.74 -8.88
C ALA A 179 -7.33 -2.73 -10.40
N ASN A 180 -7.76 -1.69 -11.12
CA ASN A 180 -7.42 -1.53 -12.54
C ASN A 180 -5.90 -1.42 -12.72
N ALA A 181 -5.24 -0.58 -11.91
CA ALA A 181 -3.80 -0.42 -11.95
C ALA A 181 -3.06 -1.74 -11.73
N ILE A 182 -3.51 -2.56 -10.77
CA ILE A 182 -2.96 -3.89 -10.50
C ILE A 182 -3.08 -4.78 -11.74
N VAL A 183 -4.28 -4.91 -12.31
CA VAL A 183 -4.51 -5.77 -13.49
C VAL A 183 -3.74 -5.29 -14.71
N ASP A 184 -3.69 -3.98 -14.94
CA ASP A 184 -2.93 -3.38 -16.05
C ASP A 184 -1.43 -3.70 -15.91
N ARG A 185 -0.87 -3.59 -14.70
CA ARG A 185 0.53 -3.91 -14.43
C ARG A 185 0.82 -5.39 -14.47
N MET A 186 -0.07 -6.24 -13.96
CA MET A 186 0.03 -7.69 -14.12
C MET A 186 0.16 -8.05 -15.59
N ASN A 187 -0.76 -7.57 -16.45
CA ASN A 187 -0.72 -7.83 -17.89
C ASN A 187 0.51 -7.26 -18.59
N ALA A 188 1.04 -6.13 -18.11
CA ALA A 188 2.26 -5.53 -18.66
C ALA A 188 3.52 -6.37 -18.39
N VAL A 189 3.59 -7.06 -17.23
CA VAL A 189 4.73 -7.92 -16.89
C VAL A 189 4.57 -9.32 -17.48
N TYR A 190 3.38 -9.92 -17.34
CA TYR A 190 3.04 -11.21 -17.94
C TYR A 190 1.52 -11.28 -18.16
N PRO A 191 1.02 -11.53 -19.38
CA PRO A 191 -0.42 -11.54 -19.66
C PRO A 191 -1.20 -12.47 -18.73
N VAL A 192 -2.24 -11.95 -18.08
CA VAL A 192 -3.07 -12.73 -17.18
C VAL A 192 -3.85 -13.77 -17.99
N PRO A 193 -3.74 -15.08 -17.69
CA PRO A 193 -4.43 -16.10 -18.44
C PRO A 193 -5.94 -15.98 -18.25
N LYS A 194 -6.69 -16.04 -19.35
CA LYS A 194 -8.17 -15.99 -19.31
C LYS A 194 -8.78 -17.25 -18.70
N TYR A 195 -8.12 -18.39 -18.88
CA TYR A 195 -8.52 -19.71 -18.36
C TYR A 195 -7.27 -20.43 -17.85
N PRO A 196 -6.84 -20.16 -16.61
CA PRO A 196 -5.63 -20.75 -16.06
C PRO A 196 -5.83 -22.27 -15.91
N LYS A 197 -4.89 -23.08 -16.45
CA LYS A 197 -4.96 -24.55 -16.38
C LYS A 197 -4.75 -25.08 -14.96
N GLN A 198 -4.00 -24.33 -14.16
CA GLN A 198 -3.75 -24.52 -12.73
C GLN A 198 -4.26 -23.25 -12.05
N GLY A 199 -4.99 -23.36 -10.94
CA GLY A 199 -5.65 -22.21 -10.32
C GLY A 199 -4.69 -21.03 -10.10
N LEU A 200 -5.04 -19.84 -10.60
CA LEU A 200 -4.20 -18.65 -10.53
C LEU A 200 -4.12 -18.15 -9.08
N LYS A 201 -2.92 -17.83 -8.60
CA LYS A 201 -2.72 -17.23 -7.28
C LYS A 201 -2.25 -15.79 -7.42
N VAL A 202 -2.90 -14.86 -6.72
CA VAL A 202 -2.46 -13.46 -6.65
C VAL A 202 -2.15 -13.13 -5.19
N ILE A 203 -0.86 -12.94 -4.92
CA ILE A 203 -0.33 -12.60 -3.60
C ILE A 203 -0.08 -11.09 -3.58
N LEU A 204 -0.96 -10.35 -2.91
CA LEU A 204 -0.80 -8.93 -2.68
C LEU A 204 0.11 -8.74 -1.46
N VAL A 205 1.33 -8.29 -1.68
CA VAL A 205 2.29 -7.97 -0.63
C VAL A 205 2.25 -6.47 -0.37
N GLY A 206 1.66 -6.06 0.74
CA GLY A 206 1.58 -4.65 1.13
C GLY A 206 2.45 -4.34 2.34
N THR A 207 2.93 -3.10 2.43
CA THR A 207 3.62 -2.59 3.63
C THR A 207 2.94 -1.34 4.17
N SER A 208 2.89 -1.18 5.50
CA SER A 208 2.24 -0.02 6.17
C SER A 208 0.83 0.23 5.60
N GLY A 209 0.47 1.48 5.29
CA GLY A 209 -0.82 1.82 4.67
C GLY A 209 -1.03 1.29 3.24
N GLY A 210 -0.01 0.73 2.58
CA GLY A 210 -0.17 0.00 1.31
C GLY A 210 -1.07 -1.23 1.46
N VAL A 211 -1.16 -1.78 2.68
CA VAL A 211 -2.02 -2.94 2.99
C VAL A 211 -3.50 -2.60 2.94
N GLN A 212 -3.93 -1.46 3.50
CA GLN A 212 -5.31 -0.98 3.33
C GLN A 212 -5.69 -0.86 1.86
N VAL A 213 -4.78 -0.30 1.05
CA VAL A 213 -5.02 -0.11 -0.38
C VAL A 213 -5.11 -1.45 -1.11
N ALA A 214 -4.23 -2.40 -0.76
CA ALA A 214 -4.27 -3.76 -1.29
C ALA A 214 -5.61 -4.44 -0.95
N LEU A 215 -6.02 -4.42 0.32
CA LEU A 215 -7.29 -4.96 0.79
C LEU A 215 -8.49 -4.27 0.11
N GLY A 216 -8.43 -2.95 -0.07
CA GLY A 216 -9.45 -2.21 -0.79
C GLY A 216 -9.69 -2.74 -2.21
N ALA A 217 -8.61 -3.08 -2.92
CA ALA A 217 -8.67 -3.56 -4.29
C ALA A 217 -9.20 -4.99 -4.44
N THR A 218 -9.10 -5.84 -3.41
CA THR A 218 -9.40 -7.29 -3.53
C THR A 218 -10.84 -7.56 -3.92
N THR A 219 -11.81 -6.77 -3.45
CA THR A 219 -13.23 -6.92 -3.83
C THR A 219 -13.46 -6.78 -5.34
N TYR A 220 -12.64 -5.99 -6.03
CA TYR A 220 -12.71 -5.85 -7.48
C TYR A 220 -11.91 -6.93 -8.20
N LEU A 221 -10.73 -7.26 -7.68
CA LEU A 221 -9.89 -8.33 -8.23
C LEU A 221 -10.61 -9.68 -8.20
N ASP A 222 -11.30 -10.01 -7.10
CA ASP A 222 -12.09 -11.24 -6.94
C ASP A 222 -13.21 -11.37 -7.97
N ARG A 223 -13.81 -10.24 -8.37
CA ARG A 223 -14.86 -10.21 -9.41
C ARG A 223 -14.31 -10.32 -10.83
N TRP A 224 -13.05 -9.98 -11.05
CA TRP A 224 -12.46 -9.87 -12.38
C TRP A 224 -11.53 -11.02 -12.72
N LEU A 225 -10.93 -11.63 -11.70
CA LEU A 225 -9.92 -12.67 -11.83
C LEU A 225 -10.48 -13.96 -11.24
N ASP A 226 -10.37 -15.05 -12.00
CA ASP A 226 -10.56 -16.40 -11.48
C ASP A 226 -9.27 -16.82 -10.74
N ALA A 227 -9.07 -16.24 -9.55
CA ALA A 227 -7.82 -16.36 -8.81
C ALA A 227 -8.00 -16.43 -7.29
N GLN A 228 -7.15 -17.20 -6.64
CA GLN A 228 -6.99 -17.19 -5.19
C GLN A 228 -6.27 -15.92 -4.75
N LEU A 229 -6.97 -15.04 -4.01
CA LEU A 229 -6.40 -13.82 -3.48
C LEU A 229 -5.85 -14.02 -2.07
N ILE A 230 -4.56 -13.73 -1.88
CA ILE A 230 -3.88 -13.79 -0.59
C ILE A 230 -3.25 -12.43 -0.31
N VAL A 231 -3.38 -11.93 0.91
CA VAL A 231 -2.69 -10.70 1.34
C VAL A 231 -1.59 -11.04 2.32
N VAL A 232 -0.36 -10.64 2.00
CA VAL A 232 0.79 -10.65 2.91
C VAL A 232 1.04 -9.22 3.35
N SER A 233 0.61 -8.91 4.56
CA SER A 233 0.74 -7.59 5.16
C SER A 233 2.02 -7.53 6.00
N ILE A 234 2.91 -6.59 5.70
CA ILE A 234 4.19 -6.39 6.38
C ILE A 234 4.11 -5.08 7.16
N GLY A 235 3.97 -5.17 8.50
CA GLY A 235 3.74 -3.98 9.33
C GLY A 235 2.54 -3.16 8.88
N GLY A 236 1.52 -3.82 8.32
CA GLY A 236 0.44 -3.14 7.64
C GLY A 236 -0.60 -2.53 8.55
N ASP A 237 -1.12 -1.40 8.12
CA ASP A 237 -2.26 -0.71 8.71
C ASP A 237 -3.48 -0.87 7.81
N PHE A 238 -4.64 -1.07 8.42
CA PHE A 238 -5.92 -1.19 7.71
C PHE A 238 -7.10 -0.94 8.65
N ASP A 239 -8.25 -0.68 8.07
CA ASP A 239 -9.50 -0.37 8.75
C ASP A 239 -10.16 -1.62 9.33
N GLY A 240 -10.14 -2.75 8.65
CA GLY A 240 -10.81 -3.99 9.05
C GLY A 240 -12.20 -4.19 8.41
N GLU A 241 -12.60 -3.28 7.53
CA GLU A 241 -13.85 -3.36 6.75
C GLU A 241 -13.60 -3.87 5.33
N LYS A 242 -12.51 -3.44 4.68
CA LYS A 242 -12.29 -3.74 3.27
C LYS A 242 -11.55 -5.06 3.05
N GLY A 243 -11.94 -5.75 1.98
CA GLY A 243 -11.20 -6.87 1.40
C GLY A 243 -11.27 -8.21 2.12
N PHE A 244 -11.59 -8.24 3.40
CA PHE A 244 -11.62 -9.48 4.21
C PHE A 244 -12.65 -10.52 3.73
N ASP A 245 -13.68 -10.11 3.01
CA ASP A 245 -14.67 -11.05 2.44
C ASP A 245 -14.25 -11.63 1.08
N ALA A 246 -13.28 -11.00 0.41
CA ALA A 246 -12.83 -11.36 -0.94
C ALA A 246 -11.48 -12.11 -0.96
N VAL A 247 -10.78 -12.16 0.17
CA VAL A 247 -9.48 -12.83 0.27
C VAL A 247 -9.60 -14.17 0.95
N GLU A 248 -8.86 -15.14 0.45
CA GLU A 248 -8.75 -16.46 1.06
C GLU A 248 -8.08 -16.36 2.43
N HIS A 249 -6.99 -15.59 2.50
CA HIS A 249 -6.21 -15.43 3.73
C HIS A 249 -5.45 -14.12 3.79
N VAL A 250 -5.33 -13.58 5.01
CA VAL A 250 -4.46 -12.43 5.33
C VAL A 250 -3.39 -12.85 6.34
N TYR A 251 -2.13 -12.74 5.96
CA TYR A 251 -0.99 -12.93 6.85
C TYR A 251 -0.45 -11.58 7.30
N GLN A 252 -0.63 -11.24 8.58
CA GLN A 252 -0.12 -10.01 9.18
C GLN A 252 1.22 -10.26 9.84
N LEU A 253 2.30 -9.77 9.24
CA LEU A 253 3.63 -9.78 9.79
C LEU A 253 3.83 -8.57 10.72
N VAL A 254 4.13 -8.81 11.99
CA VAL A 254 4.31 -7.75 13.02
C VAL A 254 5.65 -7.87 13.74
N GLY A 255 6.37 -6.76 13.77
CA GLY A 255 7.59 -6.54 14.53
C GLY A 255 7.31 -6.12 15.98
N ARG A 256 8.11 -6.58 16.93
CA ARG A 256 7.93 -6.26 18.35
C ARG A 256 8.14 -4.77 18.68
N ARG A 257 8.83 -4.02 17.81
CA ARG A 257 9.10 -2.59 18.00
C ARG A 257 8.30 -1.73 17.02
N ASP A 258 7.36 -2.33 16.30
CA ASP A 258 6.43 -1.61 15.46
C ASP A 258 5.18 -1.27 16.28
N TRP A 259 5.05 0.00 16.65
CA TRP A 259 3.91 0.53 17.40
C TRP A 259 2.87 1.18 16.50
N ILE A 260 3.13 1.31 15.19
CA ILE A 260 2.19 1.96 14.26
C ILE A 260 0.98 1.05 14.06
N GLU A 261 1.19 -0.26 13.95
CA GLU A 261 0.11 -1.24 13.80
C GLU A 261 -0.92 -1.16 14.94
N ASP A 262 -0.47 -0.87 16.17
CA ASP A 262 -1.34 -0.68 17.34
C ASP A 262 -2.31 0.51 17.16
N ILE A 263 -1.91 1.56 16.42
CA ILE A 263 -2.76 2.74 16.18
C ILE A 263 -4.01 2.32 15.41
N SER A 264 -3.85 1.53 14.34
CA SER A 264 -4.98 1.10 13.52
C SER A 264 -5.96 0.23 14.32
N GLN A 265 -5.46 -0.59 15.24
CA GLN A 265 -6.31 -1.37 16.15
C GLN A 265 -7.13 -0.48 17.10
N ILE A 266 -6.60 0.67 17.50
CA ILE A 266 -7.31 1.60 18.40
C ILE A 266 -8.30 2.47 17.62
N VAL A 267 -7.88 3.01 16.47
CA VAL A 267 -8.67 4.00 15.72
C VAL A 267 -9.86 3.38 15.02
N PHE A 268 -9.70 2.17 14.45
CA PHE A 268 -10.76 1.56 13.65
C PHE A 268 -11.61 0.60 14.49
N ALA A 269 -12.85 1.01 14.75
CA ALA A 269 -13.79 0.25 15.57
C ALA A 269 -14.03 -1.18 15.04
N SER A 270 -13.94 -1.39 13.73
CA SER A 270 -14.07 -2.70 13.09
C SER A 270 -12.91 -3.65 13.40
N ARG A 271 -11.78 -3.15 13.93
CA ARG A 271 -10.69 -3.98 14.46
C ARG A 271 -10.89 -4.38 15.92
N TRP A 272 -11.82 -3.74 16.62
CA TRP A 272 -12.06 -4.04 18.03
C TRP A 272 -12.71 -5.40 18.19
N ALA A 273 -12.28 -6.16 19.20
CA ALA A 273 -12.79 -7.51 19.46
C ALA A 273 -14.31 -7.55 19.74
N ILE A 274 -14.88 -6.43 20.20
CA ILE A 274 -16.32 -6.28 20.46
C ILE A 274 -17.14 -6.13 19.17
N THR A 275 -16.53 -5.70 18.07
CA THR A 275 -17.21 -5.50 16.78
C THR A 275 -17.23 -6.83 16.02
N VAL A 276 -17.87 -7.83 16.60
CA VAL A 276 -17.85 -9.22 16.14
C VAL A 276 -18.29 -9.38 14.68
N GLY A 277 -19.23 -8.55 14.24
CA GLY A 277 -19.77 -8.57 12.89
C GLY A 277 -18.89 -7.92 11.82
N SER A 278 -17.76 -7.30 12.17
CA SER A 278 -16.89 -6.71 11.15
C SER A 278 -16.24 -7.78 10.26
N PRO A 279 -16.01 -7.49 8.97
CA PRO A 279 -15.34 -8.40 8.04
C PRO A 279 -14.02 -8.96 8.59
N PHE A 280 -13.20 -8.10 9.22
CA PHE A 280 -11.98 -8.52 9.91
C PHE A 280 -12.22 -9.55 11.02
N ASN A 281 -13.15 -9.30 11.95
CA ASN A 281 -13.40 -10.22 13.05
C ASN A 281 -14.03 -11.53 12.58
N GLN A 282 -14.83 -11.48 11.51
CA GLN A 282 -15.35 -12.68 10.85
C GLN A 282 -14.21 -13.49 10.22
N ALA A 283 -13.32 -12.87 9.45
CA ALA A 283 -12.16 -13.54 8.86
C ALA A 283 -11.25 -14.17 9.93
N ARG A 284 -11.03 -13.48 11.06
CA ARG A 284 -10.30 -14.04 12.21
C ARG A 284 -10.95 -15.29 12.78
N ARG A 285 -12.27 -15.26 13.01
CA ARG A 285 -13.03 -16.40 13.55
C ARG A 285 -13.07 -17.58 12.59
N GLN A 286 -13.06 -17.30 11.29
CA GLN A 286 -13.01 -18.31 10.23
C GLN A 286 -11.60 -18.86 9.98
N GLY A 287 -10.57 -18.37 10.69
CA GLY A 287 -9.20 -18.83 10.51
C GLY A 287 -8.48 -18.25 9.29
N ARG A 288 -9.08 -17.28 8.58
CA ARG A 288 -8.56 -16.62 7.37
C ARG A 288 -7.65 -15.42 7.65
N TYR A 289 -7.25 -15.25 8.90
CA TYR A 289 -6.29 -14.21 9.32
C TYR A 289 -5.25 -14.82 10.26
N THR A 290 -3.97 -14.58 10.00
CA THR A 290 -2.87 -15.10 10.83
C THR A 290 -1.86 -14.01 11.16
N LEU A 291 -1.62 -13.80 12.45
CA LEU A 291 -0.58 -12.93 12.94
C LEU A 291 0.76 -13.68 13.01
N VAL A 292 1.78 -13.16 12.33
CA VAL A 292 3.12 -13.71 12.24
C VAL A 292 4.10 -12.76 12.90
N LYS A 293 4.65 -13.15 14.06
CA LYS A 293 5.68 -12.35 14.73
C LYS A 293 7.00 -12.47 13.95
N THR A 294 7.51 -11.35 13.46
CA THR A 294 8.70 -11.33 12.61
C THR A 294 10.00 -11.21 13.40
N GLY A 295 9.97 -10.57 14.57
CA GLY A 295 11.14 -10.41 15.43
C GLY A 295 11.28 -8.97 15.93
N PRO A 296 12.51 -8.43 16.00
CA PRO A 296 12.77 -7.10 16.55
C PRO A 296 12.52 -5.97 15.54
N HIS A 297 11.79 -6.17 14.45
CA HIS A 297 11.51 -5.12 13.47
C HIS A 297 10.86 -3.89 14.13
N ALA A 298 11.34 -2.71 13.76
CA ALA A 298 10.59 -1.45 13.89
C ALA A 298 9.68 -1.29 12.66
N HIS A 299 8.83 -0.26 12.64
CA HIS A 299 7.96 0.00 11.49
C HIS A 299 8.76 0.34 10.22
N SER A 300 9.71 1.26 10.34
CA SER A 300 10.47 1.81 9.20
C SER A 300 11.93 2.09 9.56
N GLY A 301 12.70 2.55 8.57
CA GLY A 301 14.12 2.89 8.71
C GLY A 301 15.05 1.68 8.62
N SER A 302 16.32 1.86 9.01
CA SER A 302 17.37 0.84 8.89
C SER A 302 17.11 -0.44 9.68
N GLN A 303 16.22 -0.38 10.67
CA GLN A 303 15.76 -1.51 11.49
C GLN A 303 14.29 -1.90 11.22
N GLY A 304 13.70 -1.33 10.17
CA GLY A 304 12.34 -1.66 9.69
C GLY A 304 12.29 -3.00 8.96
N TYR A 305 11.12 -3.39 8.45
CA TYR A 305 10.93 -4.68 7.76
C TYR A 305 11.85 -4.89 6.55
N PHE A 306 12.17 -3.82 5.83
CA PHE A 306 13.10 -3.83 4.70
C PHE A 306 14.47 -3.23 5.06
N GLY A 307 14.79 -3.12 6.35
CA GLY A 307 16.08 -2.62 6.82
C GLY A 307 17.24 -3.54 6.40
N THR A 308 18.29 -2.96 5.82
CA THR A 308 19.49 -3.69 5.38
C THR A 308 20.57 -3.80 6.46
N THR A 309 20.32 -3.24 7.65
CA THR A 309 21.26 -3.36 8.78
C THR A 309 21.16 -4.74 9.43
N THR A 310 22.25 -5.21 10.03
CA THR A 310 22.31 -6.49 10.73
C THR A 310 21.62 -6.45 12.09
N ILE A 311 21.08 -7.59 12.51
CA ILE A 311 20.35 -7.71 13.78
C ILE A 311 21.35 -7.98 14.92
N GLY A 312 21.72 -6.95 15.67
CA GLY A 312 22.64 -7.09 16.79
C GLY A 312 24.00 -7.63 16.34
N GLN A 313 24.45 -8.73 16.94
CA GLN A 313 25.69 -9.43 16.53
C GLN A 313 25.45 -10.53 15.47
N SER A 314 24.21 -10.71 15.00
CA SER A 314 23.91 -11.67 13.92
C SER A 314 24.45 -11.19 12.58
N GLN A 315 24.73 -12.12 11.67
CA GLN A 315 25.00 -11.80 10.25
C GLN A 315 23.71 -11.59 9.44
N THR A 316 22.54 -11.86 10.01
CA THR A 316 21.23 -11.68 9.34
C THR A 316 20.77 -10.22 9.41
N THR A 317 20.36 -9.67 8.27
CA THR A 317 19.72 -8.35 8.15
C THR A 317 18.22 -8.39 8.46
N TYR A 318 17.60 -7.25 8.73
CA TYR A 318 16.15 -7.19 8.97
C TYR A 318 15.33 -7.65 7.75
N VAL A 319 15.74 -7.28 6.55
CA VAL A 319 15.09 -7.72 5.30
C VAL A 319 15.18 -9.22 5.08
N GLU A 320 16.33 -9.85 5.38
CA GLU A 320 16.47 -11.31 5.31
C GLU A 320 15.57 -12.04 6.31
N LEU A 321 15.37 -11.45 7.49
CA LEU A 321 14.43 -11.99 8.47
C LEU A 321 12.98 -11.90 7.98
N THR A 322 12.60 -10.79 7.34
CA THR A 322 11.28 -10.63 6.70
C THR A 322 11.09 -11.65 5.58
N LEU A 323 12.06 -11.75 4.67
CA LEU A 323 12.07 -12.74 3.59
C LEU A 323 11.92 -14.17 4.12
N LYS A 324 12.66 -14.53 5.17
CA LYS A 324 12.56 -15.84 5.81
C LYS A 324 11.14 -16.11 6.33
N LYS A 325 10.50 -15.13 6.97
CA LYS A 325 9.15 -15.28 7.51
C LYS A 325 8.10 -15.42 6.42
N VAL A 326 8.22 -14.62 5.36
CA VAL A 326 7.34 -14.70 4.19
C VAL A 326 7.48 -16.05 3.48
N ASN A 327 8.71 -16.55 3.30
CA ASN A 327 8.94 -17.87 2.68
C ASN A 327 8.47 -19.06 3.53
N GLN A 328 8.25 -18.88 4.82
CA GLN A 328 7.70 -19.91 5.70
C GLN A 328 6.16 -19.98 5.66
N LEU A 329 5.50 -19.05 4.99
CA LEU A 329 4.04 -19.06 4.86
C LEU A 329 3.58 -20.24 3.99
N PRO A 330 2.45 -20.88 4.30
CA PRO A 330 1.93 -22.01 3.53
C PRO A 330 1.20 -21.56 2.25
N ILE A 331 1.76 -20.57 1.54
CA ILE A 331 1.17 -19.95 0.34
C ILE A 331 1.95 -20.30 -0.93
N TRP A 332 3.15 -20.88 -0.78
CA TRP A 332 4.07 -21.16 -1.89
C TRP A 332 3.87 -22.53 -2.53
N SER A 333 3.14 -23.43 -1.87
CA SER A 333 2.82 -24.75 -2.42
C SER A 333 1.82 -24.61 -3.58
N VAL A 334 2.05 -25.37 -4.66
CA VAL A 334 1.08 -25.55 -5.74
C VAL A 334 -0.11 -26.31 -5.16
N MET A 335 -1.33 -25.89 -5.50
CA MET A 335 -2.53 -26.65 -5.13
C MET A 335 -2.49 -27.98 -5.89
N ASN A 336 -2.56 -29.09 -5.16
CA ASN A 336 -2.72 -30.43 -5.77
C ASN A 336 -4.11 -30.58 -6.37
#